data_AF-A0A9R1PCI0-F1
#
_entry.id   AF-A0A9R1PCI0-F1
#
_cell.length_a   1.000
_cell.length_b   1.000
_cell.length_c   1.000
_cell.angle_alpha   90.00
_cell.angle_beta   90.00
_cell.angle_gamma   90.00
#
_symmetry.space_group_name_H-M   'P 1'
#
loop_
_entity.id
_entity.type
_entity.pdbx_description
1 polymer ?
#
loop_
_entity_poly.entity_id
_entity_poly.type
_entity_poly.pdbx_seq_one_letter_code
_entity_poly.pdbx_strand_id
1 'polypeptide(L)'
;MANLFLKQAKHYAAARPDYPAELFQFIASKTARHDLAWDVGTGSGQAAVSLAKLYKKVVGTDTSAQQLAYARALPNPHWAPNRKMVDDEYRSAYFPFDPVDGETHTGPFEFSTERRMDLDDYFTYIKSWSAYQTAKDNGVELLDDETVREFADAWGGDRQEVKTVTYPIFLRIGKVRP
;
A
#
# COMPACT_ATOMS: atom_id res chain seq x y z
N MET A 1 -26.54 -5.80 5.48
CA MET A 1 -25.13 -5.88 5.92
C MET A 1 -24.22 -6.35 4.77
N ALA A 2 -24.28 -7.61 4.32
CA ALA A 2 -23.41 -8.15 3.24
C ALA A 2 -23.32 -7.33 1.92
N ASN A 3 -24.42 -6.70 1.47
CA ASN A 3 -24.44 -5.93 0.21
C ASN A 3 -23.73 -4.56 0.27
N LEU A 4 -23.59 -3.93 1.45
CA LEU A 4 -22.89 -2.65 1.60
C LEU A 4 -21.37 -2.85 1.50
N PHE A 5 -20.89 -3.96 2.04
CA PHE A 5 -19.48 -4.34 2.08
C PHE A 5 -18.91 -4.73 0.71
N LEU A 6 -19.71 -5.36 -0.16
CA LEU A 6 -19.32 -5.71 -1.54
C LEU A 6 -19.02 -4.48 -2.42
N LYS A 7 -19.75 -3.37 -2.22
CA LYS A 7 -19.44 -2.10 -2.91
C LYS A 7 -18.11 -1.53 -2.41
N GLN A 8 -17.91 -1.49 -1.10
CA GLN A 8 -16.71 -0.92 -0.46
C GLN A 8 -15.41 -1.66 -0.84
N ALA A 9 -15.43 -3.00 -0.95
CA ALA A 9 -14.27 -3.80 -1.39
C ALA A 9 -13.76 -3.44 -2.78
N LYS A 10 -14.70 -3.27 -3.72
CA LYS A 10 -14.40 -2.93 -5.11
C LYS A 10 -13.84 -1.51 -5.22
N HIS A 11 -14.41 -0.58 -4.46
CA HIS A 11 -13.87 0.79 -4.37
C HIS A 11 -12.48 0.81 -3.69
N TYR A 12 -12.27 0.01 -2.64
CA TYR A 12 -10.98 -0.12 -1.94
C TYR A 12 -9.85 -0.64 -2.84
N ALA A 13 -10.10 -1.69 -3.62
CA ALA A 13 -9.12 -2.26 -4.53
C ALA A 13 -8.85 -1.36 -5.75
N ALA A 14 -9.86 -0.66 -6.26
CA ALA A 14 -9.71 0.24 -7.41
C ALA A 14 -9.00 1.56 -7.06
N ALA A 15 -9.11 2.03 -5.81
CA ALA A 15 -8.57 3.33 -5.39
C ALA A 15 -7.13 3.27 -4.87
N ARG A 16 -6.57 2.08 -4.55
CA ARG A 16 -5.21 1.98 -4.00
C ARG A 16 -4.16 2.12 -5.10
N PRO A 17 -3.08 2.88 -4.89
CA PRO A 17 -1.94 2.89 -5.80
C PRO A 17 -1.31 1.49 -5.89
N ASP A 18 -1.01 1.06 -7.12
CA ASP A 18 -0.23 -0.15 -7.36
C ASP A 18 1.25 0.16 -7.15
N TYR A 19 2.01 -0.83 -6.69
CA TYR A 19 3.47 -0.72 -6.63
C TYR A 19 4.08 -0.57 -8.04
N PRO A 20 5.12 0.26 -8.20
CA PRO A 20 5.80 0.46 -9.47
C PRO A 20 6.56 -0.82 -9.87
N ALA A 21 6.71 -1.07 -11.17
CA ALA A 21 7.39 -2.26 -11.67
C ALA A 21 8.88 -2.25 -11.29
N GLU A 22 9.47 -1.06 -11.27
CA GLU A 22 10.85 -0.73 -10.93
C GLU A 22 11.22 -1.25 -9.53
N LEU A 23 10.27 -1.21 -8.58
CA LEU A 23 10.46 -1.77 -7.24
C LEU A 23 10.78 -3.26 -7.31
N PHE A 24 9.96 -4.03 -8.04
CA PHE A 24 10.13 -5.48 -8.12
C PHE A 24 11.30 -5.89 -9.02
N GLN A 25 11.58 -5.10 -10.06
CA GLN A 25 12.78 -5.28 -10.88
C GLN A 25 14.05 -5.08 -10.04
N PHE A 26 14.08 -4.04 -9.19
CA PHE A 26 15.18 -3.81 -8.26
C PHE A 26 15.32 -5.00 -7.31
N ILE A 27 14.25 -5.44 -6.65
CA ILE A 27 14.29 -6.62 -5.76
C ILE A 27 14.83 -7.84 -6.50
N ALA A 28 14.31 -8.16 -7.68
CA ALA A 28 14.73 -9.31 -8.46
C ALA A 28 16.19 -9.24 -8.89
N SER A 29 16.70 -8.03 -9.20
CA SER A 29 18.12 -7.81 -9.53
C SER A 29 19.07 -8.13 -8.36
N LYS A 30 18.55 -8.10 -7.12
CA LYS A 30 19.31 -8.35 -5.89
C LYS A 30 19.20 -9.79 -5.39
N THR A 31 18.41 -10.63 -6.05
CA THR A 31 18.29 -12.06 -5.70
C THR A 31 19.09 -12.94 -6.62
N ALA A 32 19.91 -13.84 -6.05
CA ALA A 32 20.74 -14.77 -6.82
C ALA A 32 19.94 -15.81 -7.63
N ARG A 33 18.69 -16.10 -7.22
CA ARG A 33 17.79 -17.07 -7.85
C ARG A 33 16.36 -16.54 -7.84
N HIS A 34 15.58 -16.94 -8.83
CA HIS A 34 14.17 -16.56 -8.99
C HIS A 34 13.19 -17.74 -8.85
N ASP A 35 13.51 -18.72 -8.00
CA ASP A 35 12.66 -19.91 -7.88
C ASP A 35 11.45 -19.72 -6.95
N LEU A 36 11.62 -19.00 -5.85
CA LEU A 36 10.60 -18.82 -4.83
C LEU A 36 10.66 -17.40 -4.24
N ALA A 37 9.51 -16.74 -4.18
CA ALA A 37 9.29 -15.57 -3.34
C ALA A 37 8.25 -15.89 -2.26
N TRP A 38 8.44 -15.33 -1.07
CA TRP A 38 7.49 -15.39 0.03
C TRP A 38 7.00 -13.97 0.35
N ASP A 39 5.72 -13.72 0.14
CA ASP A 39 5.05 -12.46 0.45
C ASP A 39 4.37 -12.58 1.83
N VAL A 40 4.95 -11.94 2.84
CA VAL A 40 4.51 -11.99 4.24
C VAL A 40 3.59 -10.81 4.53
N GLY A 41 2.39 -11.08 5.05
CA GLY A 41 1.35 -10.06 5.16
C GLY A 41 0.81 -9.68 3.78
N THR A 42 0.62 -10.68 2.91
CA THR A 42 0.26 -10.49 1.49
C THR A 42 -1.08 -9.78 1.31
N GLY A 43 -1.95 -9.76 2.33
CA GLY A 43 -3.28 -9.19 2.26
C GLY A 43 -4.07 -9.79 1.10
N SER A 44 -4.53 -8.94 0.18
CA SER A 44 -5.21 -9.34 -1.05
C SER A 44 -4.28 -9.59 -2.25
N GLY A 45 -2.97 -9.69 -2.05
CA GLY A 45 -2.01 -10.18 -3.04
C GLY A 45 -1.44 -9.14 -4.02
N GLN A 46 -1.52 -7.84 -3.72
CA GLN A 46 -1.03 -6.77 -4.60
C GLN A 46 0.45 -6.96 -4.98
N ALA A 47 1.31 -7.24 -3.99
CA ALA A 47 2.73 -7.50 -4.22
C ALA A 47 2.96 -8.89 -4.83
N ALA A 48 2.26 -9.91 -4.35
CA ALA A 48 2.33 -11.27 -4.88
C ALA A 48 2.09 -11.35 -6.40
N VAL A 49 1.15 -10.57 -6.96
CA VAL A 49 0.89 -10.52 -8.41
C VAL A 49 2.10 -10.01 -9.20
N SER A 50 2.79 -8.99 -8.70
CA SER A 50 4.00 -8.47 -9.33
C SER A 50 5.17 -9.42 -9.20
N LEU A 51 5.34 -10.06 -8.03
CA LEU A 51 6.35 -11.09 -7.81
C LEU A 51 6.15 -12.31 -8.71
N ALA A 52 4.90 -12.71 -8.99
CA ALA A 52 4.59 -13.86 -9.84
C ALA A 52 5.00 -13.68 -11.31
N LYS A 53 5.27 -12.43 -11.73
CA LYS A 53 5.85 -12.14 -13.06
C LYS A 53 7.36 -12.40 -13.12
N LEU A 54 8.02 -12.47 -11.96
CA LEU A 54 9.49 -12.51 -11.85
C LEU A 54 10.00 -13.81 -11.21
N TYR A 55 9.22 -14.46 -10.36
CA TYR A 55 9.59 -15.68 -9.65
C TYR A 55 8.75 -16.88 -10.08
N LYS A 56 9.37 -18.06 -10.17
CA LYS A 56 8.69 -19.31 -10.60
C LYS A 56 7.54 -19.71 -9.67
N LYS A 57 7.70 -19.46 -8.38
CA LYS A 57 6.69 -19.73 -7.36
C LYS A 57 6.59 -18.54 -6.40
N VAL A 58 5.37 -18.17 -6.05
CA VAL A 58 5.10 -17.19 -5.00
C VAL A 58 4.21 -17.84 -3.95
N VAL A 59 4.60 -17.72 -2.69
CA VAL A 59 3.77 -18.09 -1.55
C VAL A 59 3.37 -16.79 -0.86
N GLY A 60 2.07 -16.54 -0.73
CA GLY A 60 1.54 -15.44 0.07
C GLY A 60 1.01 -15.97 1.39
N THR A 61 1.39 -15.36 2.51
CA THR A 61 0.85 -15.68 3.84
C THR A 61 0.31 -14.45 4.52
N ASP A 62 -0.77 -14.59 5.27
CA ASP A 62 -1.37 -13.54 6.08
C ASP A 62 -1.92 -14.15 7.36
N THR A 63 -1.93 -13.39 8.46
CA THR A 63 -2.49 -13.87 9.75
C THR A 63 -4.01 -13.84 9.74
N SER A 64 -4.63 -13.07 8.84
CA SER A 64 -6.07 -13.04 8.64
C SER A 64 -6.49 -14.10 7.63
N ALA A 65 -7.15 -15.16 8.12
CA ALA A 65 -7.79 -16.17 7.26
C ALA A 65 -8.80 -15.55 6.28
N GLN A 66 -9.40 -14.41 6.66
CA GLN A 66 -10.27 -13.64 5.78
C GLN A 66 -9.46 -13.01 4.64
N GLN A 67 -8.32 -12.37 4.90
CA GLN A 67 -7.46 -11.80 3.85
C GLN A 67 -7.02 -12.87 2.82
N LEU A 68 -6.61 -14.06 3.28
CA LEU A 68 -6.25 -15.18 2.40
C LEU A 68 -7.42 -15.72 1.57
N ALA A 69 -8.63 -15.81 2.16
CA ALA A 69 -9.85 -16.21 1.44
C ALA A 69 -10.30 -15.17 0.40
N TYR A 70 -9.86 -13.92 0.56
CA TYR A 70 -10.25 -12.75 -0.23
C TYR A 70 -9.11 -12.18 -1.07
N ALA A 71 -8.16 -13.02 -1.52
CA ALA A 71 -7.15 -12.65 -2.54
C ALA A 71 -7.75 -12.12 -3.87
N ARG A 72 -9.09 -12.04 -3.99
CA ARG A 72 -9.80 -10.87 -4.54
C ARG A 72 -11.00 -10.50 -3.64
N ALA A 73 -10.95 -9.31 -3.02
CA ALA A 73 -12.01 -8.54 -2.32
C ALA A 73 -12.29 -8.80 -0.81
N LEU A 74 -11.79 -7.92 0.10
CA LEU A 74 -12.51 -7.23 1.23
C LEU A 74 -11.56 -6.64 2.33
N PRO A 75 -12.03 -5.67 3.17
CA PRO A 75 -11.20 -4.64 3.81
C PRO A 75 -10.98 -4.79 5.35
N ASN A 76 -10.12 -3.88 5.83
CA ASN A 76 -9.78 -3.46 7.21
C ASN A 76 -8.59 -4.18 7.90
N PRO A 77 -7.36 -3.65 7.80
CA PRO A 77 -6.33 -3.95 8.79
C PRO A 77 -6.55 -3.06 10.02
N HIS A 78 -6.61 -3.69 11.19
CA HIS A 78 -6.30 -3.02 12.44
C HIS A 78 -4.94 -2.34 12.31
N TRP A 79 -4.84 -1.10 12.79
CA TRP A 79 -3.56 -0.50 13.06
C TRP A 79 -2.80 -1.41 14.03
N ALA A 80 -1.79 -2.12 13.55
CA ALA A 80 -0.74 -2.56 14.45
C ALA A 80 -0.09 -1.29 15.03
N PRO A 81 0.34 -1.30 16.31
CA PRO A 81 1.13 -0.23 16.93
C PRO A 81 2.37 0.21 16.12
N ASN A 82 2.71 -0.54 15.07
CA ASN A 82 3.93 -0.48 14.28
C ASN A 82 3.88 0.55 13.12
N ARG A 83 2.80 1.34 12.92
CA ARG A 83 2.79 2.37 11.83
C ARG A 83 3.92 3.39 11.99
N LYS A 84 4.39 3.63 13.22
CA LYS A 84 5.54 4.50 13.48
C LYS A 84 6.76 4.15 12.63
N MET A 85 6.95 2.87 12.30
CA MET A 85 8.04 2.45 11.39
C MET A 85 7.77 2.82 9.94
N VAL A 86 6.52 2.77 9.48
CA VAL A 86 6.14 3.17 8.11
C VAL A 86 6.29 4.68 7.94
N ASP A 87 5.87 5.45 8.93
CA ASP A 87 5.98 6.91 8.92
C ASP A 87 7.45 7.39 9.00
N ASP A 88 8.34 6.56 9.57
CA ASP A 88 9.79 6.76 9.61
C ASP A 88 10.52 5.99 8.49
N GLU A 89 9.82 5.61 7.42
CA GLU A 89 10.42 5.02 6.21
C GLU A 89 11.26 3.74 6.51
N TYR A 90 10.86 3.02 7.55
CA TYR A 90 11.53 1.86 8.15
C TYR A 90 12.93 2.12 8.70
N ARG A 91 13.36 3.37 8.89
CA ARG A 91 14.71 3.72 9.37
C ARG A 91 14.97 3.20 10.79
N SER A 92 14.01 3.39 11.69
CA SER A 92 14.07 2.88 13.07
C SER A 92 13.80 1.38 13.22
N ALA A 93 13.47 0.65 12.14
CA ALA A 93 13.28 -0.78 12.24
C ALA A 93 14.59 -1.48 12.66
N TYR A 94 14.52 -2.39 13.63
CA TYR A 94 15.64 -3.29 13.86
C TYR A 94 15.79 -4.19 12.63
N PHE A 95 16.94 -4.12 11.97
CA PHE A 95 17.17 -4.76 10.68
C PHE A 95 18.55 -5.44 10.68
N PRO A 96 18.63 -6.68 11.20
CA PRO A 96 19.89 -7.39 11.42
C PRO A 96 20.38 -8.10 10.16
N PHE A 97 20.30 -7.44 9.00
CA PHE A 97 20.66 -8.01 7.71
C PHE A 97 21.77 -7.19 7.06
N ASP A 98 22.61 -7.87 6.28
CA ASP A 98 23.67 -7.21 5.52
C ASP A 98 23.10 -6.51 4.27
N PRO A 99 23.77 -5.47 3.74
CA PRO A 99 23.45 -4.94 2.42
C PRO A 99 23.40 -6.04 1.35
N VAL A 100 22.49 -5.87 0.39
CA VAL A 100 22.42 -6.75 -0.79
C VAL A 100 23.61 -6.51 -1.72
N ASP A 101 23.90 -7.50 -2.57
CA ASP A 101 25.06 -7.44 -3.47
C ASP A 101 25.02 -6.16 -4.34
N GLY A 102 26.14 -5.45 -4.38
CA GLY A 102 26.29 -4.17 -5.10
C GLY A 102 25.81 -2.92 -4.34
N GLU A 103 25.27 -3.05 -3.13
CA GLU A 103 24.84 -1.92 -2.30
C GLU A 103 25.71 -1.76 -1.04
N THR A 104 25.86 -0.53 -0.56
CA THR A 104 26.62 -0.20 0.65
C THR A 104 25.76 -0.04 1.89
N HIS A 105 24.43 0.04 1.73
CA HIS A 105 23.45 0.20 2.80
C HIS A 105 22.21 -0.66 2.53
N THR A 106 21.35 -0.83 3.55
CA THR A 106 20.11 -1.62 3.47
C THR A 106 18.88 -0.80 3.08
N GLY A 107 19.07 0.42 2.58
CA GLY A 107 18.01 1.40 2.33
C GLY A 107 17.83 2.45 3.44
N PRO A 108 16.69 3.17 3.47
CA PRO A 108 15.59 3.01 2.52
C PRO A 108 16.02 3.39 1.09
N PHE A 109 15.62 2.57 0.13
CA PHE A 109 15.64 2.89 -1.30
C PHE A 109 14.27 3.49 -1.66
N GLU A 110 14.28 4.55 -2.44
CA GLU A 110 13.07 5.32 -2.74
C GLU A 110 12.53 4.97 -4.12
N PHE A 111 11.22 4.76 -4.17
CA PHE A 111 10.43 4.57 -5.38
C PHE A 111 9.20 5.45 -5.27
N SER A 112 8.49 5.62 -6.38
CA SER A 112 7.19 6.29 -6.35
C SER A 112 6.25 5.64 -7.35
N THR A 113 4.96 5.83 -7.11
CA THR A 113 3.91 5.52 -8.06
C THR A 113 2.97 6.71 -8.12
N GLU A 114 2.41 6.95 -9.29
CA GLU A 114 1.59 8.13 -9.55
C GLU A 114 0.20 7.71 -10.01
N ARG A 115 -0.80 8.47 -9.59
CA ARG A 115 -2.17 8.36 -10.07
C ARG A 115 -2.64 9.73 -10.51
N ARG A 116 -3.34 9.77 -11.64
CA ARG A 116 -4.11 10.95 -12.05
C ARG A 116 -5.48 10.84 -11.38
N MET A 117 -5.84 11.85 -10.60
CA MET A 117 -7.08 11.89 -9.83
C MET A 117 -7.72 13.27 -9.94
N ASP A 118 -9.02 13.32 -10.10
CA ASP A 118 -9.78 14.51 -9.73
C ASP A 118 -10.03 14.54 -8.21
N LEU A 119 -10.74 15.56 -7.70
CA LEU A 119 -10.97 15.68 -6.27
C LEU A 119 -11.90 14.58 -5.72
N ASP A 120 -12.84 14.09 -6.52
CA ASP A 120 -13.79 13.05 -6.12
C ASP A 120 -13.12 11.67 -6.03
N ASP A 121 -12.20 11.37 -6.95
CA ASP A 121 -11.29 10.23 -6.90
C ASP A 121 -10.41 10.30 -5.64
N TYR A 122 -9.87 11.48 -5.33
CA TYR A 122 -9.02 11.69 -4.16
C TYR A 122 -9.80 11.49 -2.84
N PHE A 123 -11.03 11.99 -2.75
CA PHE A 123 -11.89 11.71 -1.60
C PHE A 123 -12.27 10.24 -1.50
N THR A 124 -12.50 9.56 -2.63
CA THR A 124 -12.74 8.12 -2.65
C THR A 124 -11.54 7.35 -2.09
N TYR A 125 -10.32 7.77 -2.43
CA TYR A 125 -9.10 7.23 -1.86
C TYR A 125 -9.00 7.48 -0.34
N ILE A 126 -9.22 8.71 0.15
CA ILE A 126 -9.20 9.01 1.60
C ILE A 126 -10.23 8.17 2.35
N LYS A 127 -11.45 8.04 1.80
CA LYS A 127 -12.53 7.25 2.38
C LYS A 127 -12.18 5.76 2.48
N SER A 128 -11.26 5.27 1.66
CA SER A 128 -10.77 3.89 1.75
C SER A 128 -9.87 3.63 2.97
N TRP A 129 -9.41 4.67 3.67
CA TRP A 129 -8.51 4.51 4.81
C TRP A 129 -9.25 3.95 6.03
N SER A 130 -8.63 2.99 6.71
CA SER A 130 -9.18 2.40 7.94
C SER A 130 -9.39 3.45 9.04
N ALA A 131 -8.52 4.46 9.13
CA ALA A 131 -8.69 5.58 10.06
C ALA A 131 -9.96 6.39 9.79
N TYR A 132 -10.26 6.67 8.52
CA TYR A 132 -11.48 7.36 8.14
C TYR A 132 -12.72 6.51 8.46
N GLN A 133 -12.70 5.22 8.11
CA GLN A 133 -13.79 4.30 8.43
C GLN A 133 -13.99 4.19 9.95
N THR A 134 -12.91 4.08 10.72
CA THR A 134 -12.97 4.03 12.20
C THR A 134 -13.55 5.30 12.79
N ALA A 135 -13.14 6.49 12.31
CA ALA A 135 -13.73 7.75 12.78
C ALA A 135 -15.24 7.79 12.49
N LYS A 136 -15.63 7.39 11.27
CA LYS A 136 -17.03 7.32 10.85
C LYS A 136 -17.87 6.37 11.69
N ASP A 137 -17.35 5.19 12.00
CA ASP A 137 -18.01 4.20 12.86
C ASP A 137 -18.18 4.71 14.31
N ASN A 138 -17.31 5.62 14.75
CA ASN A 138 -17.42 6.32 16.03
C ASN A 138 -18.25 7.62 15.94
N GLY A 139 -18.98 7.83 14.84
CA GLY A 139 -19.88 8.98 14.67
C GLY A 139 -19.18 10.28 14.25
N VAL A 140 -17.92 10.23 13.83
CA VAL A 140 -17.15 11.39 13.37
C VAL A 140 -17.02 11.37 11.85
N GLU A 141 -17.65 12.32 11.16
CA GLU A 141 -17.49 12.53 9.72
C GLU A 141 -16.31 13.48 9.46
N LEU A 142 -15.17 12.93 9.04
CA LEU A 142 -13.94 13.70 8.81
C LEU A 142 -13.95 14.51 7.51
N LEU A 143 -14.85 14.20 6.57
CA LEU A 143 -15.04 14.95 5.33
C LEU A 143 -16.44 15.59 5.35
N ASP A 144 -16.66 16.46 6.33
CA ASP A 144 -17.85 17.29 6.41
C ASP A 144 -17.86 18.41 5.34
N ASP A 145 -18.96 19.14 5.24
CA ASP A 145 -19.14 20.16 4.20
C ASP A 145 -18.12 21.30 4.27
N GLU A 146 -17.59 21.61 5.45
CA GLU A 146 -16.54 22.61 5.64
C GLU A 146 -15.20 22.08 5.13
N THR A 147 -14.79 20.91 5.60
CA THR A 147 -13.54 20.25 5.18
C THR A 147 -13.53 20.02 3.67
N VAL A 148 -14.65 19.56 3.09
CA VAL A 148 -14.77 19.33 1.64
C VAL A 148 -14.61 20.62 0.83
N ARG A 149 -15.11 21.76 1.34
CA ARG A 149 -14.92 23.07 0.71
C ARG A 149 -13.48 23.52 0.78
N GLU A 150 -12.82 23.41 1.94
CA GLU A 150 -11.40 23.73 2.09
C GLU A 150 -10.52 22.91 1.15
N PHE A 151 -10.80 21.61 1.03
CA PHE A 151 -10.12 20.74 0.06
C PHE A 151 -10.37 21.19 -1.38
N ALA A 152 -11.60 21.58 -1.74
CA ALA A 152 -11.90 22.05 -3.09
C ALA A 152 -11.18 23.36 -3.43
N ASP A 153 -11.11 24.29 -2.49
CA ASP A 153 -10.37 25.54 -2.65
C ASP A 153 -8.87 25.26 -2.80
N ALA A 154 -8.30 24.39 -1.95
CA ALA A 154 -6.91 23.95 -2.07
C ALA A 154 -6.64 23.17 -3.36
N TRP A 155 -7.64 22.50 -3.93
CA TRP A 155 -7.56 21.82 -5.21
C TRP A 155 -7.57 22.77 -6.41
N GLY A 156 -7.82 24.07 -6.21
CA GLY A 156 -7.88 25.06 -7.28
C GLY A 156 -9.30 25.48 -7.66
N GLY A 157 -10.32 25.11 -6.88
CA GLY A 157 -11.71 25.50 -7.06
C GLY A 157 -12.48 24.71 -8.12
N ASP A 158 -11.79 24.05 -9.06
CA ASP A 158 -12.39 23.10 -10.00
C ASP A 158 -12.20 21.67 -9.51
N ARG A 159 -13.30 21.05 -9.06
CA ARG A 159 -13.31 19.67 -8.55
C ARG A 159 -12.97 18.64 -9.63
N GLN A 160 -13.16 18.97 -10.90
CA GLN A 160 -12.88 18.10 -12.05
C GLN A 160 -11.44 18.26 -12.56
N GLU A 161 -10.68 19.21 -12.00
CA GLU A 161 -9.27 19.36 -12.35
C GLU A 161 -8.50 18.10 -11.94
N VAL A 162 -7.93 17.42 -12.93
CA VAL A 162 -7.15 16.20 -12.71
C VAL A 162 -5.72 16.56 -12.33
N LYS A 163 -5.30 16.17 -11.12
CA LYS A 163 -3.93 16.35 -10.61
C LYS A 163 -3.19 15.02 -10.54
N THR A 164 -1.86 15.10 -10.55
CA THR A 164 -0.99 13.95 -10.28
C THR A 164 -0.81 13.83 -8.77
N VAL A 165 -1.24 12.70 -8.22
CA VAL A 165 -1.02 12.31 -6.83
C VAL A 165 0.11 11.29 -6.80
N THR A 166 1.21 11.66 -6.15
CA THR A 166 2.42 10.84 -6.03
C THR A 166 2.47 10.15 -4.67
N TYR A 167 2.74 8.84 -4.68
CA TYR A 167 2.88 8.03 -3.48
C TYR A 167 4.34 7.57 -3.35
N PRO A 168 5.11 8.09 -2.37
CA PRO A 168 6.44 7.61 -2.12
C PRO A 168 6.40 6.21 -1.51
N ILE A 169 7.36 5.38 -1.90
CA ILE A 169 7.51 4.00 -1.46
C ILE A 169 8.95 3.82 -1.01
N PHE A 170 9.13 3.35 0.22
CA PHE A 170 10.42 3.16 0.84
C PHE A 170 10.69 1.67 1.05
N LEU A 171 11.79 1.18 0.49
CA LEU A 171 12.23 -0.21 0.60
C LEU A 171 13.46 -0.30 1.49
N ARG A 172 13.36 -1.03 2.60
CA ARG A 172 14.53 -1.54 3.32
C ARG A 172 14.77 -3.01 2.92
N ILE A 173 15.96 -3.32 2.42
CA ILE A 173 16.31 -4.64 1.87
C ILE A 173 17.68 -5.09 2.38
N GLY A 174 17.82 -6.37 2.67
CA GLY A 174 19.08 -6.94 3.12
C GLY A 174 19.13 -8.45 2.91
N LYS A 175 20.34 -8.99 2.99
CA LYS A 175 20.64 -10.41 2.83
C LYS A 175 20.49 -11.12 4.18
N VAL A 176 19.64 -12.15 4.21
CA VAL A 176 19.55 -13.06 5.34
C VAL A 176 20.80 -13.93 5.36
N ARG A 177 21.55 -13.91 6.46
CA ARG A 177 22.67 -14.84 6.65
C ARG A 177 22.11 -16.25 6.87
N PRO A 178 22.63 -17.27 6.19
CA PRO A 178 22.26 -18.67 6.43
C PRO A 178 22.64 -19.12 7.85
#